data_AF-A0A1B0D7J0-F1
#
_entry.id   AF-A0A1B0D7J0-F1
#
_cell.length_a   1.000
_cell.length_b   1.000
_cell.length_c   1.000
_cell.angle_alpha   90.00
_cell.angle_beta   90.00
_cell.angle_gamma   90.00
#
_symmetry.space_group_name_H-M   'P 1'
#
loop_
_entity.id
_entity.type
_entity.pdbx_description
1 polymer ?
#
loop_
_entity_poly.entity_id
_entity_poly.type
_entity_poly.pdbx_seq_one_letter_code
_entity_poly.pdbx_strand_id
1 'polypeptide(L)'
;MVRGAPAIAIVGCLSLAVEIYPEEYESKKTLRQEIEGKLNYLVSSRPTAVNMKGAAEEMIALANDLAKDDSVSASEMKQRFLAATEAMLQKDISDNMAIGTHGATAILSNVSGDGPIRVLTHCNTGSLATAG
;
A
#
# COMPACT_ATOMS: atom_id res chain seq x y z
N MET A 1 -13.93 0.58 11.25
CA MET A 1 -13.07 1.77 11.02
C MET A 1 -11.62 1.34 11.07
N VAL A 2 -10.81 1.74 10.07
CA VAL A 2 -9.35 1.49 10.01
C VAL A 2 -8.60 2.70 10.55
N ARG A 3 -7.48 2.49 11.25
CA ARG A 3 -6.61 3.55 11.82
C ARG A 3 -5.16 3.30 11.44
N GLY A 4 -4.37 4.37 11.39
CA GLY A 4 -2.97 4.34 10.93
C GLY A 4 -2.85 4.64 9.43
N ALA A 5 -1.90 5.50 9.07
CA ALA A 5 -1.76 5.98 7.71
C ALA A 5 -1.40 4.87 6.70
N PRO A 6 -0.48 3.92 7.01
CA PRO A 6 -0.20 2.79 6.13
C PRO A 6 -1.41 1.86 5.95
N ALA A 7 -2.07 1.50 7.04
CA ALA A 7 -3.25 0.61 7.00
C ALA A 7 -4.41 1.22 6.19
N ILE A 8 -4.64 2.53 6.27
CA ILE A 8 -5.65 3.21 5.45
C ILE A 8 -5.33 3.10 3.96
N ALA A 9 -4.05 3.29 3.57
CA ALA A 9 -3.63 3.22 2.18
C ALA A 9 -3.83 1.81 1.60
N ILE A 10 -3.35 0.80 2.32
CA ILE A 10 -3.42 -0.60 1.91
C ILE A 10 -4.86 -1.08 1.81
N VAL A 11 -5.71 -0.79 2.80
CA VAL A 11 -7.13 -1.14 2.75
C VAL A 11 -7.84 -0.43 1.61
N GLY A 12 -7.50 0.84 1.34
CA GLY A 12 -8.04 1.57 0.19
C GLY A 12 -7.76 0.84 -1.13
N CYS A 13 -6.49 0.53 -1.40
CA CYS A 13 -6.10 -0.17 -2.63
C CYS A 13 -6.67 -1.59 -2.70
N LEU A 14 -6.63 -2.38 -1.61
CA LEU A 14 -7.20 -3.73 -1.57
C LEU A 14 -8.72 -3.72 -1.77
N SER A 15 -9.43 -2.69 -1.29
CA SER A 15 -10.87 -2.56 -1.53
C SER A 15 -11.20 -2.44 -3.02
N LEU A 16 -10.36 -1.71 -3.77
CA LEU A 16 -10.47 -1.63 -5.22
C LEU A 16 -10.16 -2.97 -5.89
N ALA A 17 -9.14 -3.71 -5.40
CA ALA A 17 -8.84 -5.04 -5.92
C ALA A 17 -10.04 -6.00 -5.76
N VAL A 18 -10.71 -5.97 -4.60
CA VAL A 18 -11.93 -6.74 -4.35
C VAL A 18 -13.06 -6.36 -5.31
N GLU A 19 -13.20 -5.07 -5.63
CA GLU A 19 -14.23 -4.58 -6.57
C GLU A 19 -13.94 -4.98 -8.02
N ILE A 20 -12.68 -4.92 -8.46
CA ILE A 20 -12.27 -5.25 -9.84
C ILE A 20 -12.21 -6.77 -10.06
N TYR A 21 -11.92 -7.56 -9.03
CA TYR A 21 -11.71 -9.01 -9.12
C TYR A 21 -12.84 -9.78 -9.84
N PRO A 22 -14.14 -9.57 -9.52
CA PRO A 22 -15.22 -10.28 -10.19
C PRO A 22 -15.60 -9.71 -11.57
N GLU A 23 -15.16 -8.49 -11.91
CA GLU A 23 -15.63 -7.76 -13.08
C GLU A 23 -14.81 -8.06 -14.34
N GLU A 24 -15.46 -8.12 -15.50
CA GLU A 24 -14.79 -8.26 -16.80
C GLU A 24 -14.74 -6.91 -17.52
N TYR A 25 -13.61 -6.62 -18.18
CA TYR A 25 -13.38 -5.35 -18.85
C TYR A 25 -13.10 -5.58 -20.34
N GLU A 26 -13.87 -4.91 -21.18
CA GLU A 26 -13.75 -5.02 -22.65
C GLU A 26 -12.42 -4.47 -23.20
N SER A 27 -11.75 -3.60 -22.45
CA SER A 27 -10.50 -2.98 -22.90
C SER A 27 -9.61 -2.53 -21.75
N LYS A 28 -8.30 -2.37 -22.03
CA LYS A 28 -7.35 -1.72 -21.11
C LYS A 28 -7.79 -0.31 -20.73
N LYS A 29 -8.43 0.41 -21.66
CA LYS A 29 -8.88 1.79 -21.45
C LYS A 29 -9.97 1.87 -20.38
N THR A 30 -10.99 1.00 -20.47
CA THR A 30 -12.09 0.98 -19.50
C THR A 30 -11.60 0.57 -18.12
N LEU A 31 -10.75 -0.46 -18.03
CA LEU A 31 -10.13 -0.86 -16.77
C LEU A 31 -9.28 0.26 -16.14
N ARG A 32 -8.43 0.93 -16.92
CA ARG A 32 -7.61 2.06 -16.44
C ARG A 32 -8.46 3.21 -15.91
N GLN A 33 -9.53 3.56 -16.62
CA GLN A 33 -10.44 4.64 -16.22
C GLN A 33 -11.15 4.29 -14.91
N GLU A 34 -11.57 3.04 -14.73
CA GLU A 34 -12.18 2.55 -13.49
C GLU A 34 -11.19 2.65 -12.32
N ILE A 35 -9.98 2.11 -12.50
CA ILE A 35 -8.91 2.16 -11.48
C ILE A 35 -8.64 3.60 -11.04
N GLU A 36 -8.41 4.49 -12.00
CA GLU A 36 -8.07 5.88 -11.70
C GLU A 36 -9.23 6.64 -11.05
N GLY A 37 -10.46 6.43 -11.53
CA GLY A 37 -11.65 7.04 -10.94
C GLY A 37 -11.83 6.64 -9.48
N LYS A 38 -11.69 5.35 -9.16
CA LYS A 38 -11.83 4.82 -7.80
C LYS A 38 -10.71 5.28 -6.88
N LEU A 39 -9.46 5.27 -7.34
CA LEU A 39 -8.33 5.77 -6.56
C LEU A 39 -8.44 7.28 -6.27
N ASN A 40 -8.85 8.07 -7.26
CA ASN A 40 -9.10 9.51 -7.07
C ASN A 40 -10.24 9.77 -6.08
N TYR A 41 -11.30 8.96 -6.11
CA TYR A 41 -12.38 9.03 -5.13
C TYR A 41 -11.89 8.69 -3.71
N LEU A 42 -11.07 7.64 -3.56
CA LEU A 42 -10.49 7.28 -2.26
C LEU A 42 -9.63 8.42 -1.69
N VAL A 43 -8.79 9.03 -2.52
CA VAL A 43 -7.94 10.18 -2.13
C VAL A 43 -8.80 11.38 -1.70
N SER A 44 -9.86 11.69 -2.43
CA SER A 44 -10.71 12.85 -2.12
C SER A 44 -11.53 12.68 -0.83
N SER A 45 -11.81 11.44 -0.41
CA SER A 45 -12.54 11.16 0.82
C SER A 45 -11.81 11.62 2.10
N ARG A 46 -10.47 11.61 2.10
CA ARG A 46 -9.62 12.00 3.24
C ARG A 46 -8.33 12.68 2.76
N PRO A 47 -8.40 13.94 2.30
CA PRO A 47 -7.32 14.61 1.54
C PRO A 47 -6.03 14.86 2.33
N THR A 48 -6.05 14.70 3.65
CA THR A 48 -4.86 14.80 4.51
C THR A 48 -4.09 13.49 4.66
N ALA A 49 -4.60 12.38 4.12
CA ALA A 49 -3.94 11.07 4.17
C ALA A 49 -2.87 10.96 3.08
N VAL A 50 -1.69 11.56 3.34
CA VAL A 50 -0.57 11.58 2.38
C VAL A 50 -0.17 10.17 1.91
N ASN A 51 -0.19 9.18 2.80
CA ASN A 51 0.08 7.78 2.44
C ASN A 51 -0.93 7.21 1.43
N MET A 52 -2.23 7.52 1.58
CA MET A 52 -3.25 7.10 0.61
C MET A 52 -3.01 7.77 -0.75
N LYS A 53 -2.65 9.05 -0.73
CA LYS A 53 -2.32 9.79 -1.96
C LYS A 53 -1.13 9.16 -2.68
N GLY A 54 -0.02 8.89 -1.98
CA GLY A 54 1.16 8.26 -2.57
C GLY A 54 0.85 6.87 -3.13
N ALA A 55 0.15 6.03 -2.36
CA ALA A 55 -0.30 4.71 -2.82
C ALA A 55 -1.19 4.79 -4.08
N ALA A 56 -2.13 5.74 -4.12
CA ALA A 56 -2.98 5.96 -5.28
C ALA A 56 -2.16 6.41 -6.50
N GLU A 57 -1.22 7.34 -6.33
CA GLU A 57 -0.33 7.81 -7.40
C GLU A 57 0.51 6.66 -7.99
N GLU A 58 1.08 5.81 -7.15
CA GLU A 58 1.84 4.61 -7.57
C GLU A 58 0.96 3.63 -8.36
N MET A 59 -0.24 3.34 -7.86
CA MET A 59 -1.15 2.40 -8.54
C MET A 59 -1.75 2.98 -9.83
N ILE A 60 -2.00 4.28 -9.89
CA ILE A 60 -2.41 4.97 -11.13
C ILE A 60 -1.27 4.93 -12.16
N ALA A 61 -0.02 5.14 -11.74
CA ALA A 61 1.14 5.04 -12.63
C ALA A 61 1.26 3.62 -13.21
N LEU A 62 1.16 2.58 -12.37
CA LEU A 62 1.16 1.19 -12.81
C LEU A 62 0.04 0.91 -13.84
N ALA A 63 -1.19 1.36 -13.55
CA ALA A 63 -2.30 1.17 -14.47
C ALA A 63 -2.09 1.89 -15.81
N ASN A 64 -1.49 3.09 -15.79
CA ASN A 64 -1.13 3.82 -16.99
C ASN A 64 -0.05 3.11 -17.82
N ASP A 65 0.96 2.54 -17.17
CA ASP A 65 2.05 1.83 -17.85
C ASP A 65 1.55 0.53 -18.47
N LEU A 66 0.78 -0.27 -17.73
CA LEU A 66 0.14 -1.48 -18.26
C LEU A 66 -0.84 -1.18 -19.39
N ALA A 67 -1.56 -0.04 -19.32
CA ALA A 67 -2.47 0.37 -20.39
C ALA A 67 -1.74 0.66 -21.71
N LYS A 68 -0.52 1.22 -21.64
CA LYS A 68 0.31 1.57 -22.82
C LYS A 68 1.09 0.39 -23.39
N ASP A 69 1.26 -0.69 -22.62
CA ASP A 69 2.01 -1.86 -23.07
C ASP A 69 1.17 -2.72 -24.03
N ASP A 70 1.48 -2.65 -25.33
CA ASP A 70 0.79 -3.40 -26.39
C ASP A 70 0.99 -4.92 -26.30
N SER A 71 1.96 -5.39 -25.51
CA SER A 71 2.15 -6.83 -25.25
C SER A 71 1.19 -7.39 -24.20
N VAL A 72 0.49 -6.52 -23.47
CA VAL A 72 -0.39 -6.88 -22.36
C VAL A 72 -1.85 -6.80 -22.79
N SER A 73 -2.60 -7.88 -22.58
CA SER A 73 -4.06 -7.92 -22.78
C SER A 73 -4.81 -7.24 -21.62
N ALA A 74 -6.10 -6.93 -21.79
CA ALA A 74 -6.92 -6.37 -20.70
C ALA A 74 -7.00 -7.32 -19.48
N SER A 75 -7.12 -8.62 -19.74
CA SER A 75 -7.14 -9.66 -18.69
C SER A 75 -5.80 -9.72 -17.94
N GLU A 76 -4.68 -9.67 -18.68
CA GLU A 76 -3.36 -9.69 -18.06
C GLU A 76 -3.03 -8.40 -17.31
N MET A 77 -3.49 -7.24 -17.81
CA MET A 77 -3.42 -5.97 -17.07
C MET A 77 -4.16 -6.09 -15.73
N LYS A 78 -5.38 -6.63 -15.71
CA LYS A 78 -6.14 -6.87 -14.49
C LYS A 78 -5.37 -7.77 -13.52
N GLN A 79 -4.85 -8.90 -14.00
CA GLN A 79 -4.07 -9.83 -13.15
C GLN A 79 -2.82 -9.17 -12.56
N ARG A 80 -2.05 -8.43 -13.37
CA ARG A 80 -0.83 -7.74 -12.90
C ARG A 80 -1.16 -6.63 -11.91
N PHE A 81 -2.24 -5.88 -12.12
CA PHE A 81 -2.70 -4.86 -11.19
C PHE A 81 -3.14 -5.45 -9.85
N LEU A 82 -3.90 -6.55 -9.86
CA LEU A 82 -4.31 -7.26 -8.64
C LEU A 82 -3.09 -7.78 -7.87
N ALA A 83 -2.15 -8.44 -8.56
CA ALA A 83 -0.93 -8.95 -7.96
C ALA A 83 -0.07 -7.84 -7.34
N ALA A 84 0.04 -6.69 -8.00
CA ALA A 84 0.75 -5.53 -7.44
C ALA A 84 0.05 -4.98 -6.19
N THR A 85 -1.28 -4.92 -6.21
CA THR A 85 -2.07 -4.45 -5.07
C THR A 85 -1.91 -5.38 -3.85
N GLU A 86 -1.89 -6.69 -4.06
CA GLU A 86 -1.61 -7.67 -3.01
C GLU A 86 -0.18 -7.57 -2.49
N ALA A 87 0.78 -7.33 -3.38
CA ALA A 87 2.18 -7.17 -3.01
C ALA A 87 2.43 -5.96 -2.09
N MET A 88 1.61 -4.91 -2.17
CA MET A 88 1.70 -3.76 -1.26
C MET A 88 1.57 -4.17 0.21
N LEU A 89 0.68 -5.12 0.53
CA LEU A 89 0.50 -5.63 1.89
C LEU A 89 1.77 -6.31 2.39
N GLN A 90 2.34 -7.20 1.58
CA GLN A 90 3.57 -7.92 1.93
C GLN A 90 4.76 -6.98 2.06
N LYS A 91 4.83 -5.96 1.20
CA LYS A 91 5.86 -4.93 1.27
C LYS A 91 5.78 -4.14 2.57
N ASP A 92 4.61 -3.68 3.02
CA ASP A 92 4.46 -2.95 4.28
C ASP A 92 4.92 -3.80 5.48
N ILE A 93 4.55 -5.08 5.52
CA ILE A 93 5.00 -6.01 6.56
C ILE A 93 6.54 -6.14 6.56
N SER A 94 7.13 -6.34 5.37
CA SER A 94 8.59 -6.46 5.23
C SER A 94 9.29 -5.18 5.67
N ASP A 95 8.78 -4.01 5.27
CA ASP A 95 9.34 -2.71 5.62
C ASP A 95 9.23 -2.46 7.14
N ASN A 96 8.10 -2.82 7.78
CA ASN A 96 7.92 -2.71 9.24
C ASN A 96 8.94 -3.56 10.00
N MET A 97 9.16 -4.81 9.55
CA MET A 97 10.15 -5.71 10.14
C MET A 97 11.59 -5.19 9.96
N ALA A 98 11.90 -4.62 8.80
CA ALA A 98 13.19 -4.01 8.53
C ALA A 98 13.42 -2.77 9.41
N ILE A 99 12.42 -1.90 9.56
CA ILE A 99 12.46 -0.74 10.47
C ILE A 99 12.73 -1.20 11.90
N GLY A 100 12.01 -2.22 12.38
CA GLY A 100 12.23 -2.80 13.71
C GLY A 100 13.66 -3.31 13.90
N THR A 101 14.19 -4.02 12.92
CA THR A 101 15.56 -4.59 12.95
C THR A 101 16.63 -3.50 12.94
N HIS A 102 16.54 -2.56 12.00
CA HIS A 102 17.48 -1.45 11.88
C HIS A 102 17.42 -0.51 13.08
N GLY A 103 16.21 -0.20 13.56
CA GLY A 103 16.00 0.61 14.75
C GLY A 103 16.60 -0.03 16.00
N ALA A 104 16.33 -1.32 16.22
CA ALA A 104 16.93 -2.06 17.34
C ALA A 104 18.45 -2.08 17.28
N THR A 105 19.02 -2.36 16.11
CA THR A 105 20.48 -2.37 15.90
C THR A 105 21.10 -1.01 16.20
N ALA A 106 20.50 0.07 15.69
CA ALA A 106 20.98 1.43 15.91
C ALA A 106 20.89 1.82 17.39
N ILE A 107 19.79 1.51 18.07
CA ILE A 107 19.62 1.81 19.50
C ILE A 107 20.66 1.06 20.33
N LEU A 108 20.78 -0.25 20.13
CA LEU A 108 21.72 -1.08 20.90
C LEU A 108 23.18 -0.68 20.67
N SER A 109 23.53 -0.23 19.47
CA SER A 109 24.88 0.24 19.17
C SER A 109 25.24 1.58 19.82
N ASN A 110 24.25 2.36 20.27
CA ASN A 110 24.43 3.70 20.85
C ASN A 110 24.16 3.75 22.36
N VAL A 111 23.77 2.65 22.99
CA VAL A 111 23.56 2.56 24.44
C VAL A 111 24.73 1.80 25.07
N SER A 112 25.28 2.32 26.16
CA SER A 112 26.38 1.68 26.88
C SER A 112 25.89 0.61 27.86
N GLY A 113 26.59 -0.52 27.91
CA GLY A 113 26.35 -1.63 28.83
C GLY A 113 25.58 -2.79 28.22
N ASP A 114 25.74 -3.98 28.81
CA ASP A 114 25.21 -5.25 28.28
C ASP A 114 23.81 -5.61 28.82
N GLY A 115 23.15 -4.64 29.46
CA GLY A 115 21.88 -4.82 30.15
C GLY A 115 20.64 -4.49 29.29
N PRO A 116 19.44 -4.88 29.75
CA PRO A 116 18.20 -4.56 29.05
C PRO A 116 17.97 -3.04 28.98
N ILE A 117 17.45 -2.58 27.83
CA ILE A 117 17.09 -1.18 27.61
C ILE A 117 15.64 -0.91 28.00
N ARG A 118 15.37 0.33 28.43
CA ARG A 118 14.00 0.83 28.67
C ARG A 118 13.61 1.77 27.53
N VAL A 119 12.55 1.43 26.82
CA VAL A 119 12.02 2.23 25.71
C VAL A 119 10.72 2.89 26.15
N LEU A 120 10.62 4.21 25.95
CA LEU A 120 9.39 4.97 26.08
C LEU A 120 8.86 5.28 24.69
N THR A 121 7.57 5.02 24.47
CA THR A 121 6.87 5.34 23.21
C THR A 121 5.63 6.20 23.49
N HIS A 122 5.06 6.78 22.44
CA HIS A 122 3.86 7.60 22.50
C HIS A 122 2.90 7.21 21.36
N CYS A 123 1.59 7.27 21.63
CA CYS A 123 0.53 6.80 20.73
C CYS A 123 0.59 5.28 20.46
N ASN A 124 0.12 4.84 19.29
CA ASN A 124 0.17 3.46 18.83
C ASN A 124 0.78 3.41 17.41
N THR A 125 1.91 2.72 17.29
CA THR A 125 2.65 2.48 16.04
C THR A 125 2.89 0.99 15.78
N GLY A 126 2.21 0.11 16.53
CA GLY A 126 2.23 -1.34 16.27
C GLY A 126 1.17 -1.75 15.25
N SER A 127 0.89 -3.04 15.17
CA SER A 127 -0.03 -3.68 14.20
C SER A 127 -1.44 -3.08 14.11
N LEU A 128 -1.91 -2.38 15.14
CA LEU A 128 -3.18 -1.64 15.10
C LEU A 128 -3.13 -0.35 14.24
N ALA A 129 -1.94 0.07 13.78
CA ALA A 129 -1.71 1.25 12.95
C ALA A 129 -0.96 0.95 11.63
N THR A 130 -0.59 -0.30 11.38
CA THR A 130 0.18 -0.76 10.21
C THR A 130 -0.47 -2.02 9.61
N ALA A 131 0.10 -2.62 8.55
CA ALA A 131 -0.35 -3.91 8.03
C ALA A 131 -0.06 -5.11 8.97
N GLY A 132 0.84 -4.91 9.93
CA GLY A 132 1.43 -5.94 10.78
C GLY A 132 2.57 -5.35 11.59
#